data_AF-A0A7C5S4X4-F1
#
_entry.id   AF-A0A7C5S4X4-F1
#
_cell.length_a   1.000
_cell.length_b   1.000
_cell.length_c   1.000
_cell.angle_alpha   90.00
_cell.angle_beta   90.00
_cell.angle_gamma   90.00
#
_symmetry.space_group_name_H-M   'P 1'
#
loop_
_entity.id
_entity.type
_entity.pdbx_description
1 polymer ?
#
loop_
_entity_poly.entity_id
_entity_poly.type
_entity_poly.pdbx_seq_one_letter_code
_entity_poly.pdbx_strand_id
1 'polypeptide(L)'
;MNLVVDSNIVISALIKPPHVIAKVLFNQLGKHQLFGPSYLFDEVIKYKHRILFITGYSESEFQKLLYHLLKRLHLIDGSLIYDINYKRAFKLINSIYPKDIVYVALSLQMHYHFWTSEKNFIAV
;
A
#
# COMPACT_ATOMS: atom_id res chain seq x y z
N MET A 1 -7.35 -1.57 -14.20
CA MET A 1 -6.47 -2.70 -13.80
C MET A 1 -6.25 -2.62 -12.30
N ASN A 2 -6.29 -3.75 -11.60
CA ASN A 2 -6.23 -3.77 -10.13
C ASN A 2 -4.80 -4.02 -9.68
N LEU A 3 -4.39 -3.36 -8.60
CA LEU A 3 -3.03 -3.38 -8.08
C LEU A 3 -3.04 -3.68 -6.59
N VAL A 4 -2.15 -4.55 -6.13
CA VAL A 4 -1.78 -4.60 -4.70
C VAL A 4 -0.72 -3.55 -4.46
N VAL A 5 -0.88 -2.72 -3.43
CA VAL A 5 0.03 -1.60 -3.13
C VAL A 5 0.72 -1.80 -1.79
N ASP A 6 2.02 -1.52 -1.77
CA ASP A 6 2.86 -1.47 -0.58
C ASP A 6 2.54 -0.24 0.31
N SER A 7 2.63 -0.39 1.63
CA SER A 7 2.50 0.74 2.57
C SER A 7 3.52 1.83 2.32
N ASN A 8 4.74 1.50 1.89
CA ASN A 8 5.77 2.49 1.58
C ASN A 8 5.36 3.43 0.44
N ILE A 9 4.63 2.92 -0.56
CA ILE A 9 4.08 3.76 -1.63
C ILE A 9 3.00 4.69 -1.07
N VAL A 10 2.12 4.17 -0.23
CA VAL A 10 1.05 4.97 0.40
C VAL A 10 1.62 6.05 1.31
N ILE A 11 2.60 5.73 2.14
CA ILE A 11 3.27 6.68 3.03
C ILE A 11 4.04 7.71 2.21
N SER A 12 4.77 7.28 1.18
CA SER A 12 5.48 8.18 0.26
C SER A 12 4.52 9.13 -0.46
N ALA A 13 3.33 8.64 -0.82
CA ALA A 13 2.27 9.50 -1.33
C ALA A 13 1.86 10.53 -0.28
N LEU A 14 1.51 10.13 0.94
CA LEU A 14 1.08 11.04 2.01
C LEU A 14 2.12 12.11 2.40
N ILE A 15 3.41 11.89 2.13
CA ILE A 15 4.47 12.88 2.36
C ILE A 15 4.52 13.95 1.25
N LYS A 16 4.00 13.68 0.05
CA LYS A 16 4.02 14.64 -1.05
C LYS A 16 2.99 15.76 -0.84
N PRO A 17 3.18 16.94 -1.46
CA PRO A 17 2.20 18.01 -1.40
C PRO A 17 0.81 17.55 -1.89
N PRO A 18 -0.30 18.08 -1.34
CA PRO A 18 -1.65 17.57 -1.60
C PRO A 18 -2.03 17.60 -3.09
N HIS A 19 -1.56 18.59 -3.84
CA HIS A 19 -1.80 18.72 -5.28
C HIS A 19 -1.07 17.63 -6.10
N VAL A 20 0.10 17.17 -5.63
CA VAL A 20 0.85 16.07 -6.26
C VAL A 20 0.16 14.75 -5.96
N ILE A 21 -0.24 14.53 -4.70
CA ILE A 21 -1.03 13.37 -4.28
C ILE A 21 -2.30 13.28 -5.10
N ALA A 22 -3.03 14.40 -5.19
CA ALA A 22 -4.27 14.46 -5.94
C ALA A 22 -4.03 14.12 -7.41
N LYS A 23 -2.99 14.68 -8.05
CA LYS A 23 -2.68 14.36 -9.44
C LYS A 23 -2.33 12.88 -9.64
N VAL A 24 -1.54 12.28 -8.75
CA VAL A 24 -1.14 10.86 -8.85
C VAL A 24 -2.33 9.94 -8.56
N LEU A 25 -3.04 10.16 -7.45
CA LEU A 25 -4.17 9.32 -7.05
C LEU A 25 -5.37 9.50 -8.00
N PHE A 26 -5.70 10.73 -8.45
CA PHE A 26 -6.87 11.00 -9.30
C PHE A 26 -6.61 10.85 -10.80
N ASN A 27 -5.43 11.19 -11.32
CA ASN A 27 -5.20 11.12 -12.77
C ASN A 27 -4.47 9.85 -13.21
N GLN A 28 -3.42 9.43 -12.49
CA GLN A 28 -2.62 8.27 -12.90
C GLN A 28 -3.18 6.96 -12.33
N LEU A 29 -3.58 6.96 -11.06
CA LEU A 29 -4.17 5.80 -10.39
C LEU A 29 -5.70 5.79 -10.45
N GLY A 30 -6.34 6.87 -10.90
CA GLY A 30 -7.81 6.97 -10.97
C GLY A 30 -8.48 5.92 -11.87
N LYS A 31 -7.71 5.26 -12.75
CA LYS A 31 -8.17 4.15 -13.62
C LYS A 31 -7.97 2.76 -13.00
N HIS A 32 -7.42 2.70 -11.79
CA HIS A 32 -6.97 1.48 -11.13
C HIS A 32 -7.57 1.39 -9.72
N GLN A 33 -8.08 0.21 -9.34
CA GLN A 33 -8.45 -0.04 -7.96
C GLN A 33 -7.21 -0.52 -7.18
N LEU A 34 -7.00 0.05 -6.01
CA LEU A 34 -5.86 -0.30 -5.15
C LEU A 34 -6.33 -1.27 -4.07
N PHE A 35 -5.53 -2.29 -3.82
CA PHE A 35 -5.75 -3.30 -2.80
C PHE A 35 -4.54 -3.35 -1.89
N GLY A 36 -4.74 -3.65 -0.62
CA GLY A 36 -3.64 -3.87 0.31
C GLY A 36 -4.10 -4.72 1.48
N PRO A 37 -3.19 -5.41 2.18
CA PRO A 37 -3.53 -6.03 3.45
C PRO A 37 -3.89 -4.95 4.48
N SER A 38 -4.79 -5.26 5.42
CA SER A 38 -5.17 -4.32 6.50
C SER A 38 -3.97 -3.80 7.30
N TYR A 39 -2.90 -4.60 7.39
CA TYR A 39 -1.59 -4.22 7.95
C TYR A 39 -1.03 -2.91 7.37
N LEU A 40 -1.31 -2.60 6.10
CA LEU A 40 -0.91 -1.34 5.46
C LEU A 40 -1.43 -0.13 6.25
N PHE A 41 -2.69 -0.19 6.72
CA PHE A 41 -3.29 0.89 7.47
C PHE A 41 -2.60 1.08 8.82
N ASP A 42 -2.25 -0.01 9.49
CA ASP A 42 -1.50 0.04 10.76
C ASP A 42 -0.15 0.73 10.58
N GLU A 43 0.55 0.46 9.48
CA GLU A 43 1.80 1.16 9.17
C GLU A 43 1.58 2.65 8.91
N VAL A 44 0.54 3.03 8.16
CA VAL A 44 0.23 4.45 7.94
C VAL A 44 -0.02 5.17 9.26
N ILE A 45 -0.80 4.58 10.17
CA ILE A 45 -1.08 5.16 11.48
C ILE A 45 0.18 5.22 12.34
N LYS A 46 1.00 4.15 12.34
CA LYS A 46 2.29 4.12 13.04
C LYS A 46 3.22 5.26 12.60
N TYR A 47 3.22 5.59 11.31
CA TYR A 47 4.07 6.66 10.77
C TYR A 47 3.40 8.05 10.77
N LYS A 48 2.16 8.20 11.25
CA LYS A 48 1.40 9.47 11.28
C LYS A 48 2.26 10.64 11.79
N HIS A 49 2.83 10.53 12.98
CA HIS A 49 3.61 11.62 13.59
C HIS A 49 4.80 12.05 12.73
N ARG A 50 5.49 11.10 12.09
CA ARG A 50 6.60 11.39 11.19
C ARG A 50 6.12 12.08 9.91
N ILE A 51 4.98 11.66 9.35
CA ILE A 51 4.38 12.30 8.18
C ILE A 51 4.03 13.75 8.52
N LEU A 52 3.33 14.01 9.63
CA LEU A 52 2.98 15.36 10.07
C LEU A 52 4.23 16.23 10.25
N PHE A 53 5.27 15.70 10.90
CA PHE A 53 6.53 16.41 11.11
C PHE A 53 7.21 16.82 9.79
N ILE A 54 7.30 15.91 8.82
CA ILE A 54 7.97 16.17 7.54
C ILE A 54 7.18 17.15 6.67
N THR A 55 5.84 17.02 6.69
CA THR A 55 4.95 17.77 5.78
C THR A 55 4.53 19.12 6.34
N GLY A 56 4.54 19.28 7.66
CA GLY A 56 3.94 20.42 8.35
C GLY A 56 2.41 20.41 8.34
N TYR A 57 1.77 19.31 7.93
CA TYR A 57 0.31 19.20 7.94
C TYR A 57 -0.25 19.28 9.36
N SER A 58 -1.42 19.91 9.47
CA SER A 58 -2.30 19.74 10.61
C SER A 58 -2.91 18.33 10.65
N GLU A 59 -3.39 17.92 11.82
CA GLU A 59 -4.12 16.66 11.96
C GLU A 59 -5.32 16.56 11.02
N SER A 60 -6.06 17.66 10.84
CA SER A 60 -7.23 17.73 9.96
C SER A 60 -6.85 17.53 8.49
N GLU A 61 -5.76 18.13 8.04
CA GLU A 61 -5.26 17.94 6.66
C GLU A 61 -4.83 16.50 6.42
N PHE A 62 -4.10 15.90 7.35
CA PHE A 62 -3.73 14.49 7.26
C PHE A 62 -4.95 13.57 7.22
N GLN A 63 -5.94 13.79 8.09
CA GLN A 63 -7.18 13.00 8.11
C GLN A 63 -7.95 13.12 6.79
N LYS A 64 -8.05 14.32 6.21
CA LYS A 64 -8.67 14.53 4.90
C LYS A 64 -7.94 13.76 3.80
N LEU A 65 -6.60 13.85 3.76
CA LEU A 65 -5.80 13.11 2.79
C LEU A 65 -5.96 11.59 2.94
N LEU A 66 -5.88 11.10 4.17
CA LEU A 66 -6.06 9.69 4.50
C LEU A 66 -7.45 9.20 4.09
N TYR A 67 -8.50 9.96 4.39
CA TYR A 67 -9.87 9.65 3.97
C TYR A 67 -10.01 9.53 2.45
N HIS A 68 -9.43 10.46 1.68
CA HIS A 68 -9.44 10.39 0.22
C HIS A 68 -8.66 9.20 -0.33
N LEU A 69 -7.59 8.80 0.35
CA LEU A 69 -6.79 7.63 -0.03
C LEU A 69 -7.55 6.33 0.26
N LEU A 70 -8.14 6.20 1.46
CA LEU A 70 -8.89 5.01 1.87
C LEU A 70 -10.13 4.76 1.01
N LYS A 71 -10.76 5.81 0.46
CA LYS A 71 -11.85 5.63 -0.53
C LYS A 71 -11.44 4.85 -1.79
N ARG A 72 -10.15 4.77 -2.08
CA ARG A 72 -9.61 4.06 -3.25
C ARG A 72 -8.85 2.80 -2.90
N LEU A 73 -8.61 2.57 -1.62
CA LEU A 73 -7.82 1.45 -1.13
C LEU A 73 -8.75 0.42 -0.49
N HIS A 74 -8.86 -0.74 -1.12
CA HIS A 74 -9.54 -1.90 -0.59
C HIS A 74 -8.60 -2.65 0.35
N LEU A 75 -8.85 -2.53 1.65
CA LEU A 75 -8.10 -3.24 2.67
C LEU A 75 -8.67 -4.65 2.85
N ILE A 76 -7.82 -5.65 2.73
CA ILE A 76 -8.14 -7.07 2.89
C ILE A 76 -7.48 -7.57 4.15
N ASP A 77 -8.25 -8.18 5.04
CA ASP A 77 -7.68 -8.80 6.24
C ASP A 77 -6.72 -9.93 5.82
N GLY A 78 -5.51 -9.92 6.38
CA GLY A 78 -4.48 -10.90 6.06
C GLY A 78 -4.87 -12.34 6.40
N SER A 79 -5.81 -12.54 7.34
CA SER A 79 -6.37 -13.85 7.68
C SER A 79 -7.26 -14.44 6.59
N LEU A 80 -7.75 -13.62 5.64
CA LEU A 80 -8.53 -14.06 4.49
C LEU A 80 -7.64 -14.54 3.32
N ILE A 81 -6.32 -14.42 3.46
CA ILE A 81 -5.37 -14.90 2.46
C ILE A 81 -5.08 -16.38 2.75
N TYR A 82 -5.31 -17.24 1.77
CA TYR A 82 -5.08 -18.68 1.91
C TYR A 82 -3.59 -18.98 2.18
N ASP A 83 -3.32 -19.88 3.13
CA ASP A 83 -1.96 -20.31 3.50
C ASP A 83 -1.10 -20.75 2.33
N ILE A 84 -1.70 -21.32 1.28
CA ILE A 84 -0.97 -21.71 0.07
C ILE A 84 -0.29 -20.51 -0.60
N ASN A 85 -0.92 -19.35 -0.57
CA ASN A 85 -0.39 -18.12 -1.14
C ASN A 85 0.71 -17.53 -0.26
N TYR A 86 0.60 -17.63 1.07
CA TYR A 86 1.70 -17.31 1.98
C TYR A 86 2.93 -18.20 1.75
N LYS A 87 2.73 -19.52 1.62
CA LYS A 87 3.82 -20.47 1.33
C LYS A 87 4.47 -20.18 -0.02
N ARG A 88 3.69 -19.82 -1.04
CA ARG A 88 4.21 -19.42 -2.36
C ARG A 88 4.99 -18.11 -2.28
N ALA A 89 4.43 -17.08 -1.65
CA ALA A 89 5.09 -15.80 -1.44
C ALA A 89 6.43 -15.97 -0.72
N PHE A 90 6.45 -16.74 0.37
CA PHE A 90 7.67 -17.06 1.13
C PHE A 90 8.76 -17.69 0.25
N LYS A 91 8.38 -18.62 -0.64
CA LYS A 91 9.32 -19.25 -1.60
C LYS A 91 9.81 -18.28 -2.66
N LEU A 92 8.95 -17.38 -3.15
CA LEU A 92 9.31 -16.41 -4.20
C LEU A 92 10.32 -15.38 -3.71
N ILE A 93 10.14 -14.87 -2.49
CA ILE A 93 10.99 -13.78 -1.95
C ILE A 93 11.98 -14.26 -0.88
N ASN A 94 12.06 -15.59 -0.70
CA ASN A 94 13.01 -16.32 0.13
C ASN A 94 13.28 -15.70 1.53
N SER A 95 12.24 -15.16 2.17
CA SER A 95 12.32 -14.43 3.45
C SER A 95 13.24 -13.21 3.50
N ILE A 96 13.78 -12.74 2.37
CA ILE A 96 14.65 -11.55 2.33
C ILE A 96 13.88 -10.32 2.79
N TYR A 97 12.57 -10.29 2.50
CA TYR A 97 11.67 -9.21 2.84
C TYR A 97 10.45 -9.73 3.61
N PRO A 98 10.56 -10.02 4.93
CA PRO A 98 9.49 -10.66 5.70
C PRO A 98 8.18 -9.88 5.71
N LYS A 99 8.24 -8.55 5.69
CA LYS A 99 7.06 -7.68 5.67
C LYS A 99 6.33 -7.70 4.33
N ASP A 100 7.02 -8.05 3.25
CA ASP A 100 6.46 -8.02 1.90
C ASP A 100 5.72 -9.32 1.56
N ILE A 101 5.92 -10.38 2.37
CA ILE A 101 5.29 -11.70 2.19
C ILE A 101 3.77 -11.55 2.09
N VAL A 102 3.14 -10.76 2.97
CA VAL A 102 1.67 -10.59 2.99
C VAL A 102 1.16 -9.89 1.73
N TYR A 103 1.92 -8.93 1.20
CA TYR A 103 1.55 -8.21 -0.03
C TYR A 103 1.69 -9.12 -1.26
N VAL A 104 2.77 -9.88 -1.35
CA VAL A 104 2.97 -10.88 -2.41
C VAL A 104 1.91 -11.97 -2.34
N ALA A 105 1.59 -12.47 -1.14
CA ALA A 105 0.55 -13.48 -0.96
C ALA A 105 -0.82 -12.97 -1.41
N LEU A 106 -1.16 -11.72 -1.10
CA LEU A 106 -2.40 -11.08 -1.56
C LEU A 106 -2.41 -10.92 -3.08
N SER A 107 -1.30 -10.49 -3.68
CA SER A 107 -1.16 -10.34 -5.12
C SER A 107 -1.35 -11.67 -5.85
N LEU A 108 -0.74 -12.75 -5.35
CA LEU A 108 -0.92 -14.10 -5.88
C LEU A 108 -2.38 -14.58 -5.77
N GLN A 109 -3.04 -14.30 -4.64
CA GLN A 109 -4.43 -14.71 -4.43
C GLN A 109 -5.40 -14.00 -5.37
N MET A 110 -5.19 -12.71 -5.57
CA MET A 110 -6.10 -11.86 -6.34
C MET A 110 -5.75 -11.84 -7.83
N HIS A 111 -4.59 -12.37 -8.22
CA HIS A 111 -4.00 -12.24 -9.56
C HIS A 111 -3.82 -10.77 -9.99
N TYR A 112 -3.40 -9.93 -9.06
CA TYR A 112 -3.16 -8.50 -9.28
C TYR A 112 -1.68 -8.19 -9.21
N HIS A 113 -1.21 -7.26 -10.03
CA HIS A 113 0.18 -6.84 -10.00
C HIS A 113 0.49 -6.18 -8.66
N PHE A 114 1.61 -6.58 -8.03
CA PHE A 114 2.09 -5.94 -6.82
C PHE A 114 2.98 -4.75 -7.17
N TRP A 115 2.59 -3.58 -6.67
CA TRP A 115 3.32 -2.33 -6.82
C TRP A 115 4.05 -2.01 -5.52
N THR A 116 5.37 -2.02 -5.59
CA THR A 116 6.28 -1.67 -4.49
C THR A 116 7.34 -0.67 -4.96
N SER A 117 7.91 0.06 -4.00
CA SER A 117 9.05 0.96 -4.22
C SER A 117 10.39 0.23 -4.32
N GLU A 118 10.43 -1.05 -3.93
CA GLU A 118 11.66 -1.84 -3.96
C GLU A 118 12.04 -2.22 -5.40
N LYS A 119 13.17 -1.68 -5.86
CA LYS A 119 13.64 -1.81 -7.26
C LYS A 119 13.89 -3.25 -7.71
N ASN A 120 14.06 -4.17 -6.76
CA ASN A 120 14.34 -5.58 -7.01
C ASN A 120 13.08 -6.45 -7.05
N PHE A 121 11.90 -5.87 -6.85
CA PHE A 121 10.64 -6.59 -6.94
C PHE A 121 10.04 -6.45 -8.33
N ILE A 122 10.08 -7.54 -9.09
CA ILE A 122 9.22 -7.75 -10.24
C ILE A 122 8.18 -8.77 -9.77
N ALA A 123 6.97 -8.30 -9.49
CA ALA A 123 5.87 -9.21 -9.18
C ALA A 123 5.11 -9.55 -10.46
N VAL A 124 5.00 -10.87 -10.68
CA VAL A 124 4.22 -11.57 -11.71
C VAL A 124 2.73 -11.26 -11.60
#